data_AF-A0A0D0BD15-F1
#
_entry.id   AF-A0A0D0BD15-F1
#
_cell.length_a   1.000
_cell.length_b   1.000
_cell.length_c   1.000
_cell.angle_alpha   90.00
_cell.angle_beta   90.00
_cell.angle_gamma   90.00
#
_symmetry.space_group_name_H-M   'P 1'
#
loop_
_entity.id
_entity.type
_entity.pdbx_description
1 polymer ?
#
loop_
_entity_poly.entity_id
_entity_poly.type
_entity_poly.pdbx_seq_one_letter_code
_entity_poly.pdbx_strand_id
1 'polypeptide(L)'
;MAAAIRPMRLAALTRSRCSIFQTAYNPTSARTGAKYLRARLRGPSMVKYYTPEANIAQIMRQWPGLEIINFAEEERLRDVEDKKKRGKGAPKKAKEKGDSRRASRRR
;
A
#
# COMPACT_ATOMS: atom_id res chain seq x y z
N MET A 1 -58.78 17.92 -13.30
CA MET A 1 -58.39 16.71 -12.54
C MET A 1 -57.41 15.90 -13.39
N ALA A 2 -56.23 15.56 -12.86
CA ALA A 2 -55.25 14.76 -13.61
C ALA A 2 -55.76 13.32 -13.78
N ALA A 3 -55.71 12.78 -15.01
CA ALA A 3 -56.09 11.41 -15.30
C ALA A 3 -55.15 10.40 -14.61
N ALA A 4 -55.69 9.32 -14.05
CA ALA A 4 -54.91 8.28 -13.40
C ALA A 4 -54.04 7.52 -14.41
N ILE A 5 -52.71 7.57 -14.23
CA ILE A 5 -51.74 6.90 -15.11
C ILE A 5 -51.65 5.41 -14.75
N ARG A 6 -51.79 4.53 -15.76
CA ARG A 6 -51.67 3.08 -15.56
C ARG A 6 -50.22 2.68 -15.19
N PRO A 7 -50.01 1.74 -14.25
CA PRO A 7 -48.68 1.31 -13.83
C PRO A 7 -47.85 0.70 -14.97
N MET A 8 -48.50 0.03 -15.93
CA MET A 8 -47.84 -0.50 -17.13
C MET A 8 -47.18 0.59 -17.98
N ARG A 9 -47.80 1.77 -18.10
CA ARG A 9 -47.23 2.91 -18.85
C ARG A 9 -45.99 3.45 -18.15
N LEU A 10 -46.00 3.53 -16.82
CA LEU A 10 -44.82 3.93 -16.03
C LEU A 10 -43.68 2.91 -16.16
N ALA A 11 -44.00 1.61 -16.14
CA ALA A 11 -43.00 0.56 -16.34
C ALA A 11 -42.33 0.62 -17.73
N ALA A 12 -43.11 0.85 -18.78
CA ALA A 12 -42.61 1.04 -20.14
C ALA A 12 -41.72 2.28 -20.27
N LEU A 13 -42.12 3.41 -19.67
CA LEU A 13 -41.32 4.63 -19.64
C LEU A 13 -39.97 4.41 -18.94
N THR A 14 -39.99 3.75 -17.77
CA THR A 14 -38.76 3.42 -17.04
C THR A 14 -37.87 2.49 -17.84
N ARG A 15 -38.43 1.51 -18.56
CA ARG A 15 -37.66 0.63 -19.45
C ARG A 15 -36.97 1.42 -20.57
N SER A 16 -37.70 2.31 -21.26
CA SER A 16 -37.12 3.15 -22.33
C SER A 16 -36.03 4.09 -21.79
N ARG A 17 -36.26 4.68 -20.61
CA ARG A 17 -35.23 5.48 -19.91
C ARG A 17 -33.97 4.67 -19.65
N CYS A 18 -34.12 3.46 -19.11
CA CYS A 18 -32.98 2.58 -18.84
C CYS A 18 -32.18 2.27 -20.12
N SER A 19 -32.88 2.04 -21.24
CA SER A 19 -32.25 1.83 -22.55
C SER A 19 -31.49 3.06 -23.05
N ILE A 20 -32.06 4.25 -22.92
CA ILE A 20 -31.43 5.51 -23.38
C ILE A 20 -30.16 5.81 -22.58
N PHE A 21 -30.22 5.66 -21.25
CA PHE A 21 -29.11 6.02 -20.36
C PHE A 21 -28.20 4.84 -20.00
N GLN A 22 -28.34 3.70 -20.68
CA GLN A 22 -27.54 2.49 -20.43
C GLN A 22 -27.53 2.08 -18.94
N THR A 23 -28.67 2.21 -18.26
CA THR A 23 -28.84 1.77 -16.87
C THR A 23 -29.59 0.45 -16.79
N ALA A 24 -29.37 -0.32 -15.73
CA ALA A 24 -30.02 -1.62 -15.55
C ALA A 24 -31.49 -1.47 -15.16
N TYR A 25 -32.40 -2.11 -15.91
CA TYR A 25 -33.82 -2.18 -15.60
C TYR A 25 -34.13 -3.41 -14.74
N ASN A 26 -34.59 -3.22 -13.49
CA ASN A 26 -34.89 -4.30 -12.54
C ASN A 26 -36.31 -4.17 -11.95
N PRO A 27 -37.36 -4.64 -12.65
CA PRO A 27 -38.75 -4.47 -12.22
C PRO A 27 -39.15 -5.41 -11.06
N THR A 28 -38.44 -6.52 -10.86
CA THR A 28 -38.71 -7.53 -9.83
C THR A 28 -37.91 -7.33 -8.54
N SER A 29 -37.08 -6.27 -8.49
CA SER A 29 -36.18 -6.00 -7.36
C SER A 29 -35.25 -7.18 -7.02
N ALA A 30 -34.86 -7.95 -8.03
CA ALA A 30 -33.96 -9.10 -7.86
C ALA A 30 -32.55 -8.66 -7.42
N ARG A 31 -31.87 -9.50 -6.64
CA ARG A 31 -30.49 -9.26 -6.15
C ARG A 31 -29.47 -9.64 -7.23
N THR A 32 -29.18 -8.73 -8.15
CA THR A 32 -28.29 -8.97 -9.30
C THR A 32 -26.79 -8.78 -9.02
N GLY A 33 -26.40 -8.35 -7.80
CA GLY A 33 -25.00 -8.10 -7.46
C GLY A 33 -24.38 -6.83 -8.06
N ALA A 34 -25.14 -6.04 -8.85
CA ALA A 34 -24.65 -4.80 -9.48
C ALA A 34 -24.09 -3.76 -8.50
N LYS A 35 -24.43 -3.84 -7.19
CA LYS A 35 -23.84 -3.02 -6.12
C LYS A 35 -22.32 -3.18 -6.06
N TYR A 36 -21.83 -4.42 -6.18
CA TYR A 36 -20.40 -4.72 -6.07
C TYR A 36 -19.65 -4.31 -7.34
N LEU A 37 -20.27 -4.48 -8.51
CA LEU A 37 -19.67 -4.09 -9.80
C LEU A 37 -19.63 -2.57 -10.00
N ARG A 38 -20.61 -1.83 -9.47
CA ARG A 38 -20.62 -0.35 -9.49
C ARG A 38 -19.62 0.27 -8.51
N ALA A 39 -19.14 -0.49 -7.54
CA ALA A 39 -18.15 0.01 -6.61
C ALA A 39 -16.82 0.25 -7.35
N ARG A 40 -16.29 1.47 -7.26
CA ARG A 40 -14.98 1.81 -7.87
C ARG A 40 -13.88 1.01 -7.17
N LEU A 41 -12.95 0.48 -7.97
CA LEU A 41 -11.78 -0.24 -7.46
C LEU A 41 -10.90 0.71 -6.63
N ARG A 42 -10.48 0.28 -5.44
CA ARG A 42 -9.62 1.05 -4.52
C ARG A 42 -8.16 0.60 -4.49
N GLY A 43 -7.84 -0.51 -5.16
CA GLY A 43 -6.51 -1.11 -5.17
C GLY A 43 -5.37 -0.13 -5.49
N PRO A 44 -5.45 0.67 -6.56
CA PRO A 44 -4.39 1.63 -6.89
C PRO A 44 -4.14 2.67 -5.80
N SER A 45 -5.18 3.14 -5.12
CA SER A 45 -5.05 4.06 -3.99
C SER A 45 -4.42 3.39 -2.77
N MET A 46 -4.73 2.11 -2.54
CA MET A 46 -4.15 1.34 -1.43
C MET A 46 -2.67 1.04 -1.63
N VAL A 47 -2.24 0.72 -2.85
CA VAL A 47 -0.82 0.46 -3.17
C VAL A 47 0.03 1.70 -2.92
N LYS A 48 -0.51 2.90 -3.19
CA LYS A 48 0.17 4.18 -3.03
C LYS A 48 0.20 4.69 -1.58
N TYR A 49 -0.15 3.86 -0.59
CA TYR A 49 -0.21 4.30 0.80
C TYR A 49 1.13 4.80 1.34
N TYR A 50 2.22 4.07 1.09
CA TYR A 50 3.58 4.55 1.31
C TYR A 50 4.14 5.08 0.00
N THR A 51 4.45 6.38 -0.04
CA THR A 51 5.10 6.98 -1.21
C THR A 51 6.53 6.47 -1.32
N PRO A 52 7.07 6.29 -2.54
CA PRO A 52 8.47 5.95 -2.70
C PRO A 52 9.33 7.07 -2.10
N GLU A 53 10.16 6.70 -1.12
CA GLU A 53 11.11 7.62 -0.49
C GLU A 53 12.40 7.71 -1.30
N ALA A 54 12.99 8.90 -1.34
CA ALA A 54 14.28 9.10 -1.98
C ALA A 54 15.38 8.43 -1.16
N ASN A 55 16.07 7.45 -1.74
CA ASN A 55 17.21 6.80 -1.10
C ASN A 55 18.50 7.56 -1.45
N ILE A 56 19.06 8.27 -0.46
CA ILE A 56 20.28 9.07 -0.61
C ILE A 56 21.44 8.21 -1.16
N ALA A 57 21.57 6.96 -0.74
CA ALA A 57 22.63 6.07 -1.22
C ALA A 57 22.46 5.71 -2.71
N GLN A 58 21.22 5.61 -3.20
CA GLN A 58 20.96 5.41 -4.64
C GLN A 58 21.30 6.68 -5.43
N ILE A 59 20.95 7.85 -4.91
CA ILE A 59 21.27 9.15 -5.53
C ILE A 59 22.79 9.33 -5.65
N MET A 60 23.53 9.08 -4.57
CA MET A 60 25.01 9.14 -4.56
C MET A 60 25.63 8.23 -5.62
N ARG A 61 25.06 7.02 -5.82
CA ARG A 61 25.54 6.07 -6.85
C ARG A 61 25.24 6.55 -8.27
N GLN A 62 24.09 7.19 -8.47
CA GLN A 62 23.64 7.64 -9.79
C GLN A 62 24.38 8.91 -10.24
N TRP A 63 24.75 9.79 -9.32
CA TRP A 63 25.47 11.03 -9.60
C TRP A 63 26.71 11.21 -8.72
N PRO A 64 27.80 10.49 -9.01
CA PRO A 64 29.01 10.54 -8.19
C PRO A 64 29.70 11.91 -8.20
N GLY A 65 29.50 12.73 -9.23
CA GLY A 65 30.11 14.07 -9.34
C GLY A 65 29.47 15.14 -8.44
N LEU A 66 28.37 14.83 -7.74
CA LEU A 66 27.72 15.77 -6.82
C LEU A 66 28.29 15.73 -5.39
N GLU A 67 29.18 14.77 -5.09
CA GLU A 67 29.84 14.62 -3.78
C GLU A 67 28.87 14.73 -2.57
N ILE A 68 27.65 14.21 -2.73
CA ILE A 68 26.61 14.27 -1.69
C ILE A 68 27.01 13.39 -0.50
N ILE A 69 26.83 13.91 0.71
CA ILE A 69 27.12 13.20 1.96
C ILE A 69 25.82 12.86 2.69
N ASN A 70 25.69 11.60 3.14
CA ASN A 70 24.60 11.18 4.02
C ASN A 70 24.99 11.35 5.49
N PHE A 71 24.71 12.53 6.07
CA PHE A 71 25.09 12.88 7.45
C PHE A 71 24.61 11.87 8.50
N ALA A 72 23.39 11.36 8.37
CA ALA A 72 22.85 10.37 9.32
C ALA A 72 23.64 9.05 9.29
N GLU A 73 24.11 8.64 8.10
CA GLU A 73 24.95 7.45 7.98
C GLU A 73 26.38 7.70 8.49
N GLU A 74 26.96 8.87 8.24
CA GLU A 74 28.27 9.22 8.80
C GLU A 74 28.27 9.26 10.32
N GLU A 75 27.24 9.86 10.92
CA GLU A 75 27.05 9.89 12.37
C GLU A 75 26.93 8.47 12.92
N ARG A 76 26.12 7.61 12.27
CA ARG A 76 25.98 6.20 12.65
C ARG A 76 27.31 5.45 12.61
N LEU A 77 28.17 5.73 11.64
CA LEU A 77 29.50 5.11 11.52
C LEU A 77 30.44 5.59 12.64
N ARG A 78 30.47 6.89 12.93
CA ARG A 78 31.25 7.46 14.05
C ARG A 78 30.83 6.86 15.39
N ASP A 79 29.54 6.77 15.64
CA ASP A 79 28.98 6.13 16.83
C ASP A 79 29.41 4.68 16.99
N VAL A 80 29.45 3.93 15.88
CA VAL A 80 29.90 2.53 15.87
C VAL A 80 31.39 2.45 16.21
N GLU A 81 32.22 3.35 15.68
CA GLU A 81 33.65 3.41 16.00
C GLU A 81 33.89 3.73 17.47
N ASP A 82 33.18 4.71 18.02
CA ASP A 82 33.34 5.10 19.42
C ASP A 82 32.88 4.00 20.39
N LYS A 83 31.80 3.28 20.05
CA LYS A 83 31.39 2.08 20.79
C LYS A 83 32.47 1.00 20.74
N LYS A 84 33.12 0.77 19.60
CA LYS A 84 34.23 -0.19 19.47
C LYS A 84 35.43 0.22 20.31
N LYS A 85 35.84 1.51 20.29
CA LYS A 85 36.95 2.05 21.09
C LYS A 85 36.76 1.79 22.59
N ARG A 86 35.52 1.89 23.09
CA ARG A 86 35.17 1.66 24.51
C ARG A 86 34.91 0.18 24.85
N GLY A 87 35.10 -0.74 23.91
CA GLY A 87 34.78 -2.17 24.10
C GLY A 87 33.28 -2.46 24.24
N LYS A 88 32.42 -1.51 23.82
CA LYS A 88 30.94 -1.62 23.84
C LYS A 88 30.37 -1.90 22.45
N GLY A 89 31.21 -2.31 21.50
CA GLY A 89 30.78 -2.75 20.18
C GLY A 89 29.90 -4.00 20.26
N ALA A 90 29.02 -4.17 19.27
CA ALA A 90 28.22 -5.39 19.17
C ALA A 90 29.14 -6.62 19.06
N PRO A 91 28.86 -7.71 19.79
CA PRO A 91 29.65 -8.93 19.68
C PRO A 91 29.53 -9.52 18.28
N LYS A 92 30.53 -10.31 17.87
CA LYS A 92 30.50 -11.03 16.60
C LYS A 92 29.24 -11.90 16.51
N LYS A 93 28.48 -11.74 15.43
CA LYS A 93 27.31 -12.57 15.14
C LYS A 93 27.78 -14.02 14.91
N ALA A 94 27.24 -14.95 15.70
CA ALA A 94 27.47 -16.38 15.50
C ALA A 94 26.86 -16.82 14.15
N LYS A 95 27.65 -17.50 13.33
CA LYS A 95 27.20 -18.07 12.04
C LYS A 95 26.76 -19.51 12.19
N GLU A 96 27.41 -20.23 13.10
CA GLU A 96 27.13 -21.63 13.41
C GLU A 96 26.60 -21.80 14.83
N LYS A 97 26.00 -22.97 15.12
CA LYS A 97 25.41 -23.26 16.44
C LYS A 97 26.48 -23.26 17.54
N GLY A 98 27.68 -23.78 17.24
CA GLY A 98 28.82 -23.83 18.17
C GLY A 98 29.38 -22.47 18.57
N ASP A 99 29.32 -21.47 17.67
CA ASP A 99 29.78 -20.10 17.92
C ASP A 99 28.86 -19.30 18.87
N SER A 100 27.65 -19.80 19.12
CA SER A 100 26.64 -19.04 19.85
C SER A 100 26.85 -19.17 21.36
N ARG A 101 27.26 -18.06 22.00
CA ARG A 101 27.36 -17.94 23.47
C ARG A 101 26.05 -18.21 24.22
N ARG A 102 24.92 -18.20 23.50
CA ARG A 102 23.58 -18.49 24.06
C ARG A 102 23.27 -19.99 24.05
N ALA A 103 23.78 -20.77 23.09
CA ALA A 103 23.60 -22.22 23.10
C ALA A 103 24.42 -22.91 24.18
N SER A 104 25.58 -22.34 24.55
CA SER A 104 26.40 -22.84 25.66
C SER A 104 25.81 -22.52 27.04
N ARG A 105 25.00 -21.47 27.15
CA ARG A 105 24.30 -21.09 28.37
C ARG A 105 23.05 -22.00 28.52
N ARG A 106 23.25 -23.27 28.90
CA ARG A 106 22.16 -24.15 29.36
C ARG A 106 21.42 -23.44 30.48
N ARG A 107 20.09 -23.42 30.39
CA ARG A 107 19.21 -22.93 31.44
C ARG A 107 19.18 -23.95 32.58
#